data_AF-A0A945AUE6-F1
#
_entry.id   AF-A0A945AUE6-F1
#
_cell.length_a   1.000
_cell.length_b   1.000
_cell.length_c   1.000
_cell.angle_alpha   90.00
_cell.angle_beta   90.00
_cell.angle_gamma   90.00
#
_symmetry.space_group_name_H-M   'P 1'
#
loop_
_entity.id
_entity.type
_entity.pdbx_description
1 polymer ?
#
loop_
_entity_poly.entity_id
_entity_poly.type
_entity_poly.pdbx_seq_one_letter_code
_entity_poly.pdbx_strand_id
1 'polypeptide(L)' 'MPSYVDLSPQEITVPVVVRNASPARLYEDALTRERAGVVSSGAIAIRSGAKTGRSPKDKHVV' A
#
# COMPACT_ATOMS: atom_id res chain seq x y z
N MET A 1 9.50 -5.21 18.52
CA MET A 1 9.64 -6.55 17.91
C MET A 1 8.75 -6.59 16.68
N PRO A 2 9.26 -6.92 15.47
CA PRO A 2 8.37 -7.17 14.34
C PRO A 2 7.48 -8.35 14.73
N SER A 3 6.16 -8.14 14.78
CA SER A 3 5.24 -9.25 15.02
C SER A 3 5.23 -10.11 13.76
N TYR A 4 5.66 -11.36 13.88
CA TYR A 4 5.55 -12.34 12.81
C TYR A 4 4.07 -12.54 12.43
N VAL A 5 3.77 -12.50 11.14
CA VAL A 5 2.45 -12.79 10.59
C VAL A 5 2.63 -13.88 9.54
N ASP A 6 1.96 -15.00 9.76
CA ASP A 6 1.88 -16.07 8.78
C ASP A 6 0.78 -15.76 7.76
N LEU A 7 1.16 -15.76 6.48
CA LEU A 7 0.25 -15.53 5.35
C LEU A 7 0.01 -16.81 4.52
N SER A 8 0.57 -17.96 4.95
CA SER A 8 0.37 -19.24 4.27
C SER A 8 -1.11 -19.65 4.14
N PRO A 9 -2.05 -19.32 5.07
CA PRO A 9 -3.47 -19.63 4.88
C PRO A 9 -4.13 -18.84 3.74
N GLN A 10 -3.51 -17.75 3.26
CA GLN A 10 -3.93 -17.02 2.06
C GLN A 10 -3.11 -17.40 0.82
N GLU A 11 -2.28 -18.45 0.93
CA GLU A 11 -1.40 -18.94 -0.14
C GLU A 11 -0.34 -17.91 -0.58
N ILE A 12 0.09 -17.00 0.32
CA ILE A 12 1.09 -15.97 0.02
C ILE A 12 2.43 -16.33 0.65
N THR A 13 3.49 -16.38 -0.18
CA THR A 13 4.88 -16.57 0.26
C THR A 13 5.72 -15.36 -0.14
N VAL A 14 6.25 -14.63 0.85
CA VAL A 14 7.06 -13.41 0.65
C VAL A 14 8.19 -13.34 1.67
N PRO A 15 9.34 -12.71 1.33
CA PRO A 15 10.49 -12.65 2.23
C PRO A 15 10.32 -11.66 3.39
N VAL A 16 9.42 -10.67 3.24
CA VAL A 16 9.24 -9.61 4.23
C VAL A 16 7.75 -9.32 4.41
N VAL A 17 7.32 -9.27 5.68
CA VAL A 17 5.98 -8.81 6.06
C VAL A 17 6.11 -7.63 7.00
N VAL A 18 5.50 -6.50 6.63
CA VAL A 18 5.44 -5.31 7.48
C VAL A 18 4.02 -5.19 8.03
N ARG A 19 3.82 -5.60 9.29
CA ARG A 19 2.52 -5.50 9.95
C ARG A 19 2.39 -4.19 10.69
N ASN A 20 1.28 -3.47 10.49
CA ASN A 20 0.94 -2.24 11.22
C ASN A 20 2.06 -1.20 11.20
N ALA A 21 2.64 -0.94 10.03
CA ALA A 21 3.67 0.08 9.85
C ALA A 21 3.19 1.44 10.38
N SER A 22 4.10 2.19 11.00
CA SER A 22 3.81 3.58 11.36
C SER A 22 3.59 4.42 10.09
N PRO A 23 2.80 5.50 10.16
CA PRO A 23 2.66 6.43 9.03
C PRO A 23 3.99 6.94 8.49
N ALA A 24 4.98 7.18 9.37
CA ALA A 24 6.33 7.60 8.96
C ALA A 24 7.01 6.56 8.07
N ARG A 25 6.92 5.28 8.42
CA ARG A 25 7.49 4.21 7.60
C ARG A 25 6.78 4.10 6.24
N LEU A 26 5.45 4.19 6.25
CA LEU A 26 4.66 4.17 5.00
C LEU A 26 5.00 5.36 4.10
N TYR A 27 5.27 6.53 4.68
CA TYR A 27 5.66 7.73 3.96
C TYR A 27 7.00 7.54 3.25
N GLU A 28 8.02 7.05 3.95
CA GLU A 28 9.33 6.70 3.36
C GLU A 28 9.20 5.66 2.24
N ASP A 29 8.42 4.61 2.49
CA ASP A 29 8.24 3.52 1.53
C ASP A 29 7.56 4.01 0.24
N ALA A 30 6.56 4.87 0.36
CA ALA A 30 5.88 5.44 -0.80
C ALA A 30 6.77 6.38 -1.63
N LEU A 31 7.65 7.16 -1.00
CA LEU A 31 8.62 8.02 -1.72
C LEU A 31 9.72 7.19 -2.41
N THR A 32 10.21 6.15 -1.74
CA THR A 32 11.34 5.37 -2.24
C THR A 32 10.96 4.27 -3.23
N ARG A 33 9.71 3.79 -3.20
CA ARG A 33 9.25 2.65 -4.01
C ARG A 33 8.08 2.94 -4.95
N GLU A 34 7.18 3.85 -4.59
CA GLU A 34 5.87 4.00 -5.28
C GLU A 34 5.75 5.28 -6.14
N ARG A 35 6.87 5.96 -6.42
CA ARG A 35 6.90 7.23 -7.20
C ARG A 35 5.94 8.30 -6.65
N ALA A 36 5.68 8.27 -5.34
CA ALA A 36 4.91 9.31 -4.69
C ALA A 36 5.70 10.62 -4.64
N GLY A 37 5.00 11.74 -4.55
CA GLY A 37 5.56 13.06 -4.32
C GLY A 37 5.09 13.65 -3.00
N VAL A 38 5.84 14.62 -2.50
CA VAL A 38 5.45 15.44 -1.34
C VAL A 38 4.92 16.78 -1.86
N VAL A 39 3.70 17.14 -1.47
CA VAL A 39 3.13 18.46 -1.79
C VAL A 39 3.55 19.50 -0.76
N SER A 40 3.33 20.79 -1.05
CA SER A 40 3.78 21.90 -0.20
C SER A 40 3.27 21.87 1.25
N SER A 41 2.14 21.20 1.51
CA SER A 41 1.62 20.98 2.86
C SER A 41 2.32 19.86 3.64
N GLY A 42 3.27 19.15 3.02
CA GLY A 42 3.91 17.96 3.56
C GLY A 42 3.11 16.67 3.36
N ALA A 43 1.88 16.75 2.83
CA ALA A 43 1.10 15.57 2.51
C ALA A 43 1.72 14.77 1.35
N ILE A 44 1.46 13.47 1.34
CA ILE A 44 1.88 12.58 0.25
C ILE A 44 0.84 12.57 -0.88
N ALA A 45 1.31 12.59 -2.13
CA ALA A 45 0.47 12.54 -3.32
C ALA A 45 0.97 11.47 -4.30
N ILE A 46 0.02 10.77 -4.93
CA ILE A 46 0.28 9.73 -5.95
C ILE A 46 -0.83 9.79 -7.01
N ARG A 47 -0.56 9.30 -8.23
CA ARG A 47 -1.56 9.19 -9.31
C ARG A 47 -1.88 7.73 -9.60
N SER A 48 -3.16 7.37 -9.59
CA SER A 48 -3.65 6.01 -9.91
C SER A 48 -3.78 5.72 -11.42
N GLY A 49 -3.26 6.61 -12.27
CA GLY A 49 -3.28 6.46 -13.72
C GLY A 49 -4.71 6.46 -14.28
N ALA A 50 -5.03 5.44 -15.09
CA ALA A 50 -6.33 5.35 -15.77
C ALA A 50 -7.52 5.11 -14.81
N LYS A 51 -7.28 4.59 -13.60
CA LYS A 51 -8.31 4.25 -12.62
C LYS A 51 -8.44 5.37 -11.58
N THR A 52 -9.02 6.50 -11.95
CA THR A 52 -9.19 7.68 -11.08
C THR A 52 -10.47 7.66 -10.24
N GLY A 53 -11.26 6.59 -10.34
CA GLY A 53 -12.53 6.41 -9.61
C GLY A 53 -12.89 4.94 -9.47
N ARG A 54 -14.06 4.67 -8.89
CA ARG A 54 -14.57 3.29 -8.76
C ARG A 54 -14.79 2.66 -10.14
N SER A 55 -14.67 1.33 -10.23
CA SER A 55 -15.07 0.54 -11.40
C SER A 55 -16.27 -0.34 -11.04
N PRO A 56 -17.52 0.19 -10.99
CA PRO A 56 -18.68 -0.57 -10.48
C PRO A 56 -18.98 -1.84 -11.27
N LYS A 57 -18.65 -1.86 -12.56
CA LYS A 57 -18.84 -3.01 -13.45
C LYS A 57 -17.89 -4.17 -13.15
N ASP A 58 -16.77 -3.90 -12.48
CA ASP A 58 -15.76 -4.91 -12.12
C ASP A 58 -16.04 -5.53 -10.73
N LYS A 59 -17.09 -5.08 -10.03
CA LYS A 59 -17.47 -5.56 -8.70
C LYS A 59 -18.48 -6.71 -8.81
N HIS A 60 -18.21 -7.82 -8.12
CA HIS A 60 -19.08 -9.01 -8.07
C HIS A 60 -19.34 -9.47 -6.63
N VAL A 61 -20.34 -10.35 -6.46
CA VAL A 61 -20.64 -11.08 -5.21
C VAL A 61 -20.40 -12.57 -5.52
N VAL A 62 -19.71 -13.26 -4.61
CA VAL A 62 -19.41 -14.70 -4.71
C VAL A 62 -20.67 -15.53 -4.49
#